data_AF-A0A945GRD0-F1
#
_entry.id   AF-A0A945GRD0-F1
#
_cell.length_a   1.000
_cell.length_b   1.000
_cell.length_c   1.000
_cell.angle_alpha   90.00
_cell.angle_beta   90.00
_cell.angle_gamma   90.00
#
_symmetry.space_group_name_H-M   'P 1'
#
loop_
_entity.id
_entity.type
_entity.pdbx_description
1 polymer ?
#
loop_
_entity_poly.entity_id
_entity_poly.type
_entity_poly.pdbx_seq_one_letter_code
_entity_poly.pdbx_strand_id
1 'polypeptide(L)'
;RIPGYTPPRIGSRNLDMAVAGDFDGDGQIELLLPNQALTQLGAVRHTPTGARIVWTLPLSQRISTNLAAVTLADDRLALGLGYGQTLHLWLP
;
A
#
# COMPACT_ATOMS: atom_id res chain seq x y z
N ARG A 1 -8.08 -8.20 -12.19
CA ARG A 1 -8.59 -8.19 -10.80
C ARG A 1 -7.79 -9.20 -9.99
N ILE A 2 -7.19 -8.80 -8.87
CA ILE A 2 -6.48 -9.72 -7.96
C ILE A 2 -7.47 -10.17 -6.87
N PRO A 3 -7.73 -11.48 -6.71
CA PRO A 3 -8.57 -11.97 -5.61
C PRO A 3 -8.04 -11.50 -4.25
N GLY A 4 -8.92 -11.00 -3.38
CA GLY A 4 -8.55 -10.53 -2.03
C GLY A 4 -8.07 -9.08 -1.92
N TYR A 5 -7.89 -8.38 -3.04
CA TYR A 5 -7.52 -6.96 -3.08
C TYR A 5 -8.50 -6.18 -3.97
N THR A 6 -8.97 -5.03 -3.50
CA THR A 6 -9.90 -4.17 -4.23
C THR A 6 -9.52 -2.70 -3.99
N PRO A 7 -9.56 -1.82 -5.00
CA PRO A 7 -9.48 -0.38 -4.75
C PRO A 7 -10.63 0.09 -3.82
N PRO A 8 -10.54 1.29 -3.22
CA PRO A 8 -11.60 1.82 -2.37
C PRO A 8 -12.98 1.73 -3.04
N ARG A 9 -14.03 1.41 -2.25
CA ARG A 9 -15.41 1.48 -2.77
C ARG A 9 -15.78 2.95 -2.98
N ILE A 10 -16.52 3.21 -4.06
CA ILE A 10 -17.18 4.51 -4.28
C ILE A 10 -18.09 4.80 -3.08
N GLY A 11 -17.86 5.92 -2.38
CA GLY A 11 -18.56 6.29 -1.15
C GLY A 11 -17.84 5.95 0.18
N SER A 12 -16.65 5.35 0.14
CA SER A 12 -15.77 5.18 1.30
C SER A 12 -15.15 6.52 1.72
N ARG A 13 -15.03 6.78 3.03
CA ARG A 13 -14.26 7.94 3.57
C ARG A 13 -12.76 7.86 3.25
N ASN A 14 -12.27 6.68 2.90
CA ASN A 14 -10.86 6.49 2.55
C ASN A 14 -10.69 6.56 1.03
N LEU A 15 -10.42 7.76 0.52
CA LEU A 15 -10.19 8.04 -0.90
C LEU A 15 -8.80 7.61 -1.38
N ASP A 16 -7.80 7.53 -0.47
CA ASP A 16 -6.42 7.18 -0.80
C ASP A 16 -5.96 5.93 -0.04
N MET A 17 -6.07 4.77 -0.68
CA MET A 17 -5.52 3.51 -0.15
C MET A 17 -4.56 2.84 -1.13
N ALA A 18 -4.03 3.59 -2.09
CA ALA A 18 -3.13 3.08 -3.11
C ALA A 18 -1.98 4.06 -3.29
N VAL A 19 -0.74 3.55 -3.22
CA VAL A 19 0.47 4.32 -3.52
C VAL A 19 1.27 3.53 -4.54
N ALA A 20 1.77 4.20 -5.57
CA ALA A 20 2.71 3.63 -6.52
C ALA A 20 4.13 4.05 -6.17
N GLY A 21 5.08 3.10 -6.16
CA GLY A 21 6.49 3.35 -5.87
C GLY A 21 7.31 2.07 -6.03
N ASP A 22 8.64 2.22 -6.10
CA ASP A 22 9.59 1.11 -5.96
C ASP A 22 9.88 0.95 -4.47
N PHE A 23 9.27 -0.05 -3.86
CA PHE A 23 9.30 -0.22 -2.40
C PHE A 23 10.24 -1.32 -1.94
N ASP A 24 10.68 -2.20 -2.85
CA ASP A 24 11.66 -3.24 -2.57
C ASP A 24 13.05 -2.96 -3.18
N GLY A 25 13.19 -1.87 -3.93
CA GLY A 25 14.46 -1.35 -4.45
C GLY A 25 14.95 -2.12 -5.67
N ASP A 26 14.09 -2.87 -6.35
CA ASP A 26 14.48 -3.68 -7.52
C ASP A 26 14.33 -2.94 -8.86
N GLY A 27 13.94 -1.66 -8.82
CA GLY A 27 13.78 -0.80 -9.98
C GLY A 27 12.47 -1.01 -10.73
N GLN A 28 11.56 -1.86 -10.23
CA GLN A 28 10.20 -1.97 -10.72
C GLN A 28 9.24 -1.17 -9.83
N ILE A 29 8.13 -0.72 -10.40
CA ILE A 29 7.10 0.00 -9.65
C ILE A 29 6.03 -0.98 -9.19
N GLU A 30 5.70 -0.93 -7.90
CA GLU A 30 4.56 -1.62 -7.30
C GLU A 30 3.43 -0.64 -7.00
N LEU A 31 2.22 -1.17 -7.05
CA LEU A 31 1.04 -0.54 -6.46
C LEU A 31 0.78 -1.19 -5.09
N LEU A 32 0.98 -0.42 -4.02
CA LEU A 32 0.76 -0.87 -2.65
C LEU A 32 -0.72 -0.69 -2.28
N LEU A 33 -1.39 -1.79 -1.91
CA LEU A 33 -2.83 -1.82 -1.63
C LEU A 33 -3.13 -2.59 -0.35
N PRO A 34 -4.10 -2.18 0.47
CA PRO A 34 -4.59 -3.03 1.54
C PRO A 34 -5.40 -4.21 0.99
N ASN A 35 -5.36 -5.34 1.70
CA ASN A 35 -6.30 -6.43 1.44
C ASN A 35 -7.73 -6.05 1.87
N GLN A 36 -8.71 -6.85 1.47
CA GLN A 36 -10.12 -6.63 1.82
C GLN A 36 -10.38 -6.65 3.33
N ALA A 37 -9.60 -7.40 4.11
CA ALA A 37 -9.71 -7.45 5.56
C ALA A 37 -9.14 -6.20 6.26
N LEU A 38 -8.38 -5.37 5.53
CA LEU A 38 -7.60 -4.23 6.04
C LEU A 38 -6.57 -4.63 7.10
N THR A 39 -5.94 -5.79 6.96
CA THR A 39 -4.96 -6.36 7.91
C THR A 39 -3.59 -6.61 7.31
N GLN A 40 -3.42 -6.37 6.01
CA GLN A 40 -2.12 -6.45 5.34
C GLN A 40 -2.07 -5.47 4.18
N LEU A 41 -0.88 -5.02 3.83
CA LEU A 41 -0.60 -4.38 2.54
C LEU A 41 -0.04 -5.44 1.59
N GLY A 42 -0.42 -5.36 0.31
CA GLY A 42 0.10 -6.18 -0.76
C GLY A 42 0.68 -5.27 -1.83
N ALA A 43 1.89 -5.60 -2.27
CA ALA A 43 2.55 -4.89 -3.36
C ALA A 43 2.25 -5.59 -4.67
N VAL A 44 1.55 -4.88 -5.54
CA VAL A 44 1.06 -5.40 -6.79
C VAL A 44 1.92 -4.88 -7.93
N ARG A 45 2.58 -5.77 -8.64
CA ARG A 45 3.34 -5.45 -9.85
C ARG A 45 2.57 -5.90 -11.09
N HIS A 46 2.64 -5.10 -12.15
CA HIS A 46 2.16 -5.54 -13.45
C HIS A 46 3.23 -6.38 -14.16
N THR A 47 2.85 -7.55 -14.65
CA THR A 47 3.71 -8.43 -15.47
C THR A 47 3.10 -8.60 -16.85
N PRO A 48 3.84 -9.14 -17.85
CA PRO A 48 3.27 -9.46 -19.15
C PRO A 48 2.04 -10.40 -19.10
N THR A 49 1.90 -11.20 -18.03
CA THR A 49 0.77 -12.12 -17.80
C THR A 49 -0.28 -11.55 -16.83
N GLY A 50 -0.24 -10.23 -16.61
CA GLY A 50 -1.14 -9.48 -15.76
C GLY A 50 -0.58 -9.15 -14.38
N ALA A 51 -1.43 -8.58 -13.53
CA ALA A 51 -1.05 -8.15 -12.19
C ALA A 51 -0.79 -9.34 -11.25
N ARG A 52 0.24 -9.22 -10.40
CA ARG A 52 0.63 -10.21 -9.39
C ARG A 52 1.00 -9.49 -8.09
N ILE A 53 0.76 -10.14 -6.96
CA ILE A 53 1.32 -9.69 -5.68
C ILE A 53 2.74 -10.22 -5.61
N VAL A 54 3.72 -9.34 -5.47
CA VAL A 54 5.15 -9.71 -5.42
C VAL A 54 5.65 -9.88 -3.99
N TRP A 55 5.06 -9.15 -3.03
CA TRP A 55 5.26 -9.36 -1.59
C TRP A 55 4.08 -8.80 -0.79
N THR A 56 4.03 -9.16 0.50
CA THR A 56 3.01 -8.68 1.45
C THR A 56 3.65 -8.19 2.74
N LEU A 57 3.01 -7.20 3.36
CA LEU A 57 3.35 -6.68 4.68
C LEU A 57 2.17 -6.94 5.63
N PRO A 58 2.24 -7.93 6.54
CA PRO A 58 1.21 -8.14 7.54
C PRO A 58 1.20 -6.99 8.56
N LEU A 59 0.01 -6.58 8.98
CA LEU A 59 -0.18 -5.57 10.02
C LEU A 59 -0.69 -6.24 11.30
N SER A 60 -0.24 -5.76 12.46
CA SER A 60 -0.64 -6.33 13.75
C SER A 60 -2.09 -6.02 14.11
N GLN A 61 -2.68 -4.98 13.51
CA GLN A 61 -4.04 -4.51 13.72
C GLN A 61 -4.65 -4.05 12.40
N ARG A 62 -5.96 -3.82 12.42
CA ARG A 62 -6.70 -3.34 11.25
C ARG A 62 -6.37 -1.88 10.95
N ILE A 63 -6.22 -1.55 9.67
CA ILE A 63 -6.01 -0.19 9.17
C ILE A 63 -7.19 0.70 9.60
N SER A 64 -6.87 1.87 10.17
CA SER A 64 -7.84 2.84 10.69
C SER A 64 -7.85 4.17 9.93
N THR A 65 -6.91 4.38 9.00
CA THR A 65 -6.74 5.65 8.24
C THR A 65 -6.35 5.39 6.78
N ASN A 66 -6.12 6.45 6.00
CA ASN A 66 -5.60 6.37 4.63
C ASN A 66 -4.13 5.98 4.61
N LEU A 67 -3.71 5.35 3.50
CA LEU A 67 -2.29 5.19 3.20
C LEU A 67 -1.80 6.47 2.53
N ALA A 68 -0.87 7.17 3.18
CA ALA A 68 -0.28 8.39 2.67
C ALA A 68 1.17 8.15 2.23
N ALA A 69 1.60 8.90 1.23
CA ALA A 69 2.98 8.92 0.78
C ALA A 69 3.43 10.37 0.59
N VAL A 70 4.68 10.64 0.95
CA VAL A 70 5.34 11.93 0.69
C VAL A 70 6.70 11.69 0.06
N THR A 71 7.04 12.51 -0.92
CA THR A 71 8.40 12.58 -1.46
C THR A 71 9.25 13.42 -0.50
N LEU A 72 10.39 12.85 -0.08
CA LEU A 72 11.37 13.51 0.76
C LEU A 72 12.29 14.40 -0.10
N ALA A 73 13.15 15.18 0.56
CA ALA A 73 14.08 16.10 -0.12
C ALA A 73 15.13 15.38 -0.98
N ASP A 74 15.32 14.08 -0.80
CA ASP A 74 16.24 13.23 -1.54
C ASP A 74 15.54 12.34 -2.59
N ASP A 75 14.32 12.73 -3.01
CA ASP A 75 13.46 12.04 -3.96
C ASP A 75 12.99 10.64 -3.54
N ARG A 76 13.30 10.18 -2.32
CA ARG A 76 12.80 8.91 -1.78
C ARG A 76 11.40 9.08 -1.19
N LEU A 77 10.65 7.98 -1.13
CA LEU A 77 9.30 7.97 -0.58
C LEU A 77 9.30 7.62 0.91
N ALA A 78 8.55 8.38 1.70
CA ALA A 78 8.12 7.97 3.04
C ALA A 78 6.63 7.63 3.01
N LEU A 79 6.25 6.58 3.73
CA LEU A 79 4.87 6.11 3.84
C LEU A 79 4.33 6.31 5.26
N GLY A 80 3.05 6.67 5.36
CA GLY A 80 2.33 6.77 6.61
C GLY A 80 1.02 5.99 6.58
N LEU A 81 0.77 5.22 7.64
CA LEU A 81 -0.48 4.49 7.82
C LEU A 81 -0.82 4.35 9.31
N GLY A 82 -2.01 4.78 9.68
CA GLY A 82 -2.60 4.50 10.97
C GLY A 82 -3.25 3.12 11.02
N TYR A 83 -2.89 2.31 12.00
CA TYR A 83 -3.58 1.07 12.36
C TYR A 83 -3.60 0.90 13.89
N GLY A 84 -4.73 0.44 14.43
CA GLY A 84 -5.01 0.55 15.86
C GLY A 84 -5.04 2.03 16.31
N GLN A 85 -4.25 2.37 17.32
CA GLN A 85 -4.08 3.75 17.83
C GLN A 85 -2.71 4.36 17.47
N THR A 86 -1.95 3.70 16.59
CA THR A 86 -0.59 4.09 16.25
C THR A 86 -0.51 4.55 14.81
N LEU A 87 0.22 5.66 14.57
CA LEU A 87 0.70 6.02 13.24
C LEU A 87 2.04 5.32 13.00
N HIS A 88 2.10 4.47 11.99
CA HIS A 88 3.36 3.90 11.52
C HIS A 88 3.89 4.71 10.35
N LEU A 89 5.21 4.98 10.40
CA LEU A 89 5.96 5.60 9.32
C LEU A 89 7.00 4.61 8.82
N TRP A 90 7.01 4.37 7.50
CA TRP A 90 8.13 3.69 6.85
C TRP A 90 8.97 4.74 6.14
N LEU A 91 10.24 4.79 6.52
CA LEU A 91 11.24 5.66 5.94
C LEU A 91 12.17 4.81 5.03
N PRO A 92 12.73 5.42 3.98
CA PRO A 92 13.57 4.74 3.01
C PRO A 92 14.99 4.42 3.50
#